data_AF-A0A961NEN8-F1
#
_entry.id   AF-A0A961NEN8-F1
#
_cell.length_a   1.000
_cell.length_b   1.000
_cell.length_c   1.000
_cell.angle_alpha   90.00
_cell.angle_beta   90.00
_cell.angle_gamma   90.00
#
_symmetry.space_group_name_H-M   'P 1'
#
loop_
_entity.id
_entity.type
_entity.pdbx_description
1 polymer ?
#
loop_
_entity_poly.entity_id
_entity_poly.type
_entity_poly.pdbx_seq_one_letter_code
_entity_poly.pdbx_strand_id
1 'polypeptide(L)'
;PRPPLLHRDDPAREPLGGNVKVTREDWLAVALDALVSDGVEQVKVLALAERLDVSRSSFYWYFKSRQDLLDALLRHWQTTNTAAIIAQS
;
A
#
# COMPACT_ATOMS: atom_id res chain seq x y z
N PRO A 1 -2.10 15.39 4.46
CA PRO A 1 -2.11 13.96 4.85
C PRO A 1 -0.81 13.56 5.55
N ARG A 2 -0.90 12.86 6.69
CA ARG A 2 0.27 12.25 7.33
C ARG A 2 0.64 10.99 6.53
N PRO A 3 1.90 10.79 6.15
CA PRO A 3 2.30 9.56 5.47
C PRO A 3 1.92 8.34 6.32
N PRO A 4 1.52 7.22 5.69
CA PRO A 4 1.12 6.03 6.42
C PRO A 4 2.29 5.49 7.27
N LEU A 5 1.97 4.97 8.46
CA LEU A 5 2.95 4.28 9.29
C LEU A 5 3.34 2.97 8.60
N LEU A 6 4.61 2.85 8.22
CA LEU A 6 5.14 1.65 7.57
C LEU A 6 5.35 0.53 8.60
N HIS A 7 5.29 -0.73 8.16
CA HIS A 7 5.55 -1.89 9.02
C HIS A 7 6.88 -1.80 9.76
N ARG A 8 7.94 -1.34 9.09
CA ARG A 8 9.28 -1.19 9.69
C ARG A 8 9.36 -0.12 10.77
N ASP A 9 8.41 0.83 10.78
CA ASP A 9 8.37 1.97 11.70
C ASP A 9 7.32 1.76 12.82
N ASP A 10 6.56 0.66 12.78
CA ASP A 10 5.51 0.35 13.74
C ASP A 10 6.03 -0.59 14.85
N PRO A 11 6.16 -0.11 16.11
CA PRO A 11 6.68 -0.92 17.21
C PRO A 11 5.73 -2.05 17.64
N ALA A 12 4.47 -2.05 17.19
CA ALA A 12 3.51 -3.10 17.48
C ALA A 12 3.55 -4.26 16.46
N ARG A 13 4.29 -4.12 15.35
CA ARG A 13 4.42 -5.15 14.30
C ARG A 13 5.65 -6.01 14.57
N GLU A 14 5.59 -7.27 14.13
CA GLU A 14 6.77 -8.14 14.14
C GLU A 14 7.88 -7.57 13.24
N PRO A 15 9.16 -7.65 13.65
CA PRO A 15 10.27 -7.23 12.81
C PRO A 15 10.28 -7.95 11.47
N LEU A 16 10.57 -7.21 10.40
CA LEU A 16 10.74 -7.81 9.08
C LEU A 16 11.95 -8.75 9.08
N GLY A 17 11.78 -9.96 8.56
CA GLY A 17 12.85 -10.95 8.45
C GLY A 17 13.79 -10.69 7.26
N GLY A 18 15.07 -10.99 7.45
CA GLY A 18 16.08 -10.97 6.37
C GLY A 18 16.31 -9.58 5.77
N ASN A 19 16.43 -9.50 4.43
CA ASN A 19 16.67 -8.25 3.69
C ASN A 19 15.36 -7.54 3.26
N VAL A 20 14.21 -7.90 3.83
CA VAL A 20 12.92 -7.30 3.50
C VAL A 20 12.78 -5.95 4.19
N LYS A 21 12.59 -4.88 3.41
CA LYS A 21 12.48 -3.50 3.92
C LYS A 21 11.05 -2.97 4.03
N VAL A 22 10.12 -3.55 3.28
CA VAL A 22 8.71 -3.13 3.19
C VAL A 22 7.84 -4.36 2.93
N THR A 23 6.55 -4.27 3.24
CA THR A 23 5.56 -5.33 2.97
C THR A 23 4.63 -4.99 1.81
N ARG A 24 3.77 -5.94 1.44
CA ARG A 24 2.70 -5.70 0.47
C ARG A 24 1.72 -4.62 0.96
N GLU A 25 1.46 -4.61 2.27
CA GLU A 25 0.57 -3.66 2.94
C GLU A 25 1.17 -2.25 2.92
N ASP A 26 2.49 -2.10 3.07
CA ASP A 26 3.16 -0.79 2.95
C ASP A 26 2.96 -0.19 1.55
N TRP A 27 3.11 -1.01 0.50
CA TRP A 27 2.82 -0.60 -0.87
C TRP A 27 1.36 -0.18 -1.06
N LEU A 28 0.40 -0.90 -0.47
CA LEU A 28 -1.01 -0.52 -0.51
C LEU A 28 -1.29 0.77 0.24
N ALA A 29 -0.70 0.96 1.42
CA ALA A 29 -0.93 2.13 2.24
C ALA A 29 -0.41 3.40 1.56
N VAL A 30 0.80 3.37 0.99
CA VAL A 30 1.37 4.51 0.26
C VAL A 30 0.60 4.77 -1.05
N ALA A 31 0.14 3.72 -1.74
CA ALA A 31 -0.67 3.87 -2.93
C ALA A 31 -2.06 4.46 -2.63
N LEU A 32 -2.67 4.08 -1.52
CA LEU A 32 -3.94 4.65 -1.06
C LEU A 32 -3.77 6.13 -0.67
N ASP A 33 -2.71 6.46 0.05
CA ASP A 33 -2.40 7.85 0.41
C ASP A 33 -2.17 8.73 -0.84
N ALA A 34 -1.41 8.23 -1.82
CA ALA A 34 -1.24 8.90 -3.11
C ALA A 34 -2.56 9.09 -3.86
N LEU A 35 -3.41 8.04 -3.89
CA LEU A 35 -4.71 8.08 -4.56
C LEU A 35 -5.64 9.15 -3.94
N VAL A 36 -5.70 9.21 -2.61
CA VAL A 36 -6.56 10.16 -1.88
C VAL A 36 -6.04 11.59 -1.99
N SER A 37 -4.72 11.77 -1.99
CA SER A 37 -4.09 13.10 -1.97
C SER A 37 -4.02 13.72 -3.36
N ASP A 38 -3.63 12.93 -4.37
CA ASP A 38 -3.20 13.47 -5.66
C ASP A 38 -3.91 12.79 -6.87
N GLY A 39 -4.76 11.80 -6.62
CA GLY A 39 -5.52 11.09 -7.63
C GLY A 39 -4.79 9.91 -8.30
N VAL A 40 -5.52 9.14 -9.11
CA VAL A 40 -5.08 7.85 -9.67
C VAL A 40 -3.83 7.96 -10.55
N GLU A 41 -3.65 9.09 -11.23
CA GLU A 41 -2.50 9.33 -12.11
C GLU A 41 -1.18 9.36 -11.35
N GLN A 42 -1.19 9.64 -10.04
CA GLN A 42 0.01 9.67 -9.21
C GLN A 42 0.34 8.33 -8.55
N VAL A 43 -0.50 7.31 -8.74
CA VAL A 43 -0.22 5.94 -8.31
C VAL A 43 0.76 5.29 -9.30
N LYS A 44 1.99 5.82 -9.38
CA LYS A 44 3.08 5.36 -10.26
C LYS A 44 4.06 4.54 -9.45
N VAL A 45 4.45 3.37 -9.97
CA VAL A 45 5.35 2.43 -9.26
C VAL A 45 6.65 3.10 -8.82
N LEU A 46 7.29 3.92 -9.67
CA LEU A 46 8.54 4.59 -9.33
C LEU A 46 8.36 5.59 -8.19
N ALA A 47 7.33 6.45 -8.25
CA ALA A 47 7.05 7.43 -7.20
C ALA A 47 6.76 6.75 -5.85
N LEU A 48 6.01 5.65 -5.86
CA LEU A 48 5.74 4.86 -4.65
C LEU A 48 7.02 4.21 -4.10
N ALA A 49 7.91 3.71 -4.97
CA ALA A 49 9.19 3.14 -4.58
C ALA A 49 10.09 4.18 -3.89
N GLU A 50 10.15 5.40 -4.43
CA GLU A 50 10.88 6.53 -3.86
C GLU A 50 10.33 6.90 -2.48
N ARG A 51 9.00 6.97 -2.33
CA ARG A 51 8.35 7.23 -1.04
C ARG A 51 8.64 6.17 0.02
N LEU A 52 8.87 4.92 -0.40
CA LEU A 52 9.16 3.79 0.47
C LEU A 52 10.67 3.58 0.73
N ASP A 53 11.54 4.32 0.04
CA ASP A 53 13.00 4.12 0.03
C ASP A 53 13.40 2.69 -0.37
N VAL A 54 12.80 2.18 -1.45
CA VAL A 54 13.12 0.87 -2.04
C VAL A 54 13.27 0.94 -3.54
N SER A 55 13.90 -0.07 -4.14
CA SER A 55 14.02 -0.13 -5.60
C SER A 55 12.67 -0.45 -6.25
N ARG A 56 12.46 0.05 -7.47
CA ARG A 56 11.33 -0.35 -8.31
C ARG A 56 11.23 -1.86 -8.48
N SER A 57 12.36 -2.57 -8.55
CA SER A 57 12.37 -4.03 -8.68
C SER A 57 11.72 -4.73 -7.49
N SER A 58 11.78 -4.14 -6.28
CA SER A 58 11.14 -4.69 -5.08
C SER A 58 9.62 -4.81 -5.22
N PHE A 59 8.99 -3.91 -5.97
CA PHE A 59 7.55 -3.91 -6.24
C PHE A 59 7.07 -5.25 -6.84
N TYR A 60 7.85 -5.82 -7.77
CA TYR A 60 7.43 -6.98 -8.53
C TYR A 60 7.42 -8.29 -7.72
N TRP A 61 7.94 -8.28 -6.49
CA TRP A 61 7.72 -9.38 -5.53
C TRP A 61 6.30 -9.41 -4.98
N TYR A 62 5.60 -8.27 -4.96
CA TYR A 62 4.29 -8.12 -4.34
C TYR A 62 3.15 -7.95 -5.35
N PHE A 63 3.42 -7.31 -6.48
CA PHE A 63 2.42 -7.00 -7.51
C PHE A 63 2.98 -7.28 -8.90
N LYS A 64 2.14 -7.84 -9.77
CA LYS A 64 2.54 -8.14 -11.16
C LYS A 64 2.61 -6.89 -12.03
N SER A 65 1.83 -5.86 -11.70
CA SER A 65 1.73 -4.62 -12.47
C SER A 65 1.12 -3.48 -11.64
N ARG A 66 1.12 -2.25 -12.18
CA ARG A 66 0.35 -1.13 -11.62
C ARG A 66 -1.14 -1.47 -11.54
N GLN A 67 -1.69 -2.17 -12.54
CA GLN A 67 -3.10 -2.56 -12.53
C GLN A 67 -3.40 -3.52 -11.38
N ASP A 68 -2.52 -4.48 -11.10
CA ASP A 68 -2.68 -5.42 -9.97
C ASP A 68 -2.71 -4.72 -8.60
N LEU A 69 -1.92 -3.64 -8.46
CA LEU A 69 -1.97 -2.74 -7.30
C LEU A 69 -3.31 -1.97 -7.23
N LEU A 70 -3.77 -1.39 -8.35
CA LEU A 70 -5.05 -0.67 -8.41
C LEU A 70 -6.24 -1.59 -8.10
N ASP A 71 -6.23 -2.81 -8.62
CA ASP A 71 -7.24 -3.82 -8.32
C ASP A 71 -7.21 -4.21 -6.84
N ALA A 72 -6.01 -4.28 -6.24
CA ALA A 72 -5.86 -4.53 -4.81
C ALA A 72 -6.39 -3.38 -3.95
N LEU A 73 -6.19 -2.12 -4.36
CA LEU A 73 -6.80 -0.96 -3.72
C LEU A 73 -8.33 -1.01 -3.80
N LEU A 74 -8.88 -1.35 -4.97
CA LEU A 74 -10.32 -1.50 -5.15
C LEU A 74 -10.90 -2.60 -4.24
N ARG A 75 -10.24 -3.76 -4.18
CA ARG A 75 -10.61 -4.84 -3.25
C ARG A 75 -10.56 -4.40 -1.79
N HIS A 76 -9.51 -3.67 -1.40
CA HIS A 76 -9.38 -3.13 -0.04
C HIS A 76 -10.53 -2.17 0.30
N TRP A 77 -10.89 -1.27 -0.61
CA TRP A 77 -12.04 -0.38 -0.44
C TRP A 77 -13.35 -1.15 -0.32
N GLN A 78 -13.57 -2.17 -1.17
CA GLN A 78 -14.75 -3.02 -1.11
C GLN A 78 -14.84 -3.76 0.23
N THR A 79 -13.74 -4.31 0.75
CA THR A 79 -13.75 -5.01 2.05
C THR A 79 -14.03 -4.06 3.20
N THR A 80 -13.45 -2.86 3.21
CA THR A 80 -13.64 -1.90 4.30
C THR A 80 -15.04 -1.28 4.28
N ASN A 81 -15.63 -1.01 3.11
CA ASN A 81 -16.97 -0.44 3.01
C ASN A 81 -18.10 -1.49 3.12
N THR A 82 -17.91 -2.68 2.56
CA THR A 82 -18.93 -3.74 2.66
C THR A 82 -19.03 -4.27 4.09
N ALA A 83 -17.91 -4.39 4.82
CA ALA A 83 -17.94 -4.72 6.23
C ALA A 83 -18.59 -3.61 7.08
N ALA A 84 -18.36 -2.34 6.75
CA ALA A 84 -18.96 -1.21 7.45
C ALA A 84 -20.48 -1.07 7.22
N ILE A 85 -20.99 -1.53 6.08
CA ILE A 85 -22.43 -1.52 5.77
C ILE A 85 -23.18 -2.69 6.43
N ILE A 86 -22.58 -3.89 6.49
CA ILE A 86 -23.20 -5.06 7.15
C ILE A 86 -23.22 -4.89 8.68
N ALA A 87 -22.24 -4.18 9.27
CA ALA A 87 -22.20 -3.92 10.71
C ALA A 87 -23.24 -2.89 11.22
N GLN A 88 -24.06 -2.31 10.32
CA GLN A 88 -25.14 -1.38 10.67
C GLN A 88 -26.55 -1.92 10.36
N SER A 89 -26.68 -3.23 10.10
CA SER A 89 -27.98 -3.89 9.87
C SER A 89 -28.39 -4.77 11.05
#